data_AF-A0A8J5JMG4-F1
#
_entry.id   AF-A0A8J5JMG4-F1
#
_cell.length_a   1.000
_cell.length_b   1.000
_cell.length_c   1.000
_cell.angle_alpha   90.00
_cell.angle_beta   90.00
_cell.angle_gamma   90.00
#
_symmetry.space_group_name_H-M   'P 1'
#
loop_
_entity.id
_entity.type
_entity.pdbx_description
1 polymer ?
#
loop_
_entity_poly.entity_id
_entity_poly.type
_entity_poly.pdbx_seq_one_letter_code
_entity_poly.pdbx_strand_id
1 'polypeptide(L)'
;MLKPGGSRTFQEYNTAVFIPYNESQLEYRSRLDLVWDCYLKSGSLKATVRCNLGKGIRRHVTASGPLPSNWQNFHRNTDNKEDLFSFLSEQVMQLVVIESKQLVVADKKQVLTVPPQKDTANLAPCNHEEADTRMMVHAADALECGHRQILIRTVDTDVVILAIALADEWSHSKKAAWATWNAFPEVTTAFLSLASTSSELPVGVLSTLERFIVLLYDHTSTSCDVNVLRKKLFSRKSRSLEHLPPTRAALEQHIKRAAYQAGHIWGQAAIAFVSLPSPCDWGWMKSGDELEPLWTTLSEVSKSCHELISCGCRKH
;
A
#
# COMPACT_ATOMS: atom_id res chain seq x y z
N MET A 1 -13.47 7.52 1.54
CA MET A 1 -13.91 8.93 1.77
C MET A 1 -15.40 9.07 1.45
N LEU A 2 -16.14 9.85 2.23
CA LEU A 2 -17.57 10.09 2.00
C LEU A 2 -17.78 10.79 0.65
N LYS A 3 -18.88 10.46 -0.04
CA LYS A 3 -19.22 11.15 -1.29
C LYS A 3 -19.85 12.50 -0.94
N PRO A 4 -19.53 13.57 -1.68
CA PRO A 4 -20.04 14.91 -1.37
C PRO A 4 -21.54 15.11 -1.61
N GLY A 5 -22.24 14.13 -2.20
CA GLY A 5 -23.68 14.23 -2.44
C GLY A 5 -24.03 15.41 -3.34
N GLY A 6 -24.97 16.25 -2.90
CA GLY A 6 -25.44 17.43 -3.61
C GLY A 6 -24.67 18.73 -3.33
N SER A 7 -23.62 18.68 -2.49
CA SER A 7 -22.85 19.86 -2.10
C SER A 7 -22.16 20.51 -3.30
N ARG A 8 -22.06 21.84 -3.29
CA ARG A 8 -21.44 22.64 -4.36
C ARG A 8 -20.05 23.16 -3.97
N THR A 9 -19.79 23.37 -2.69
CA THR A 9 -18.49 23.85 -2.18
C THR A 9 -17.90 22.91 -1.14
N PHE A 10 -16.60 23.04 -0.87
CA PHE A 10 -15.95 22.24 0.18
C PHE A 10 -16.53 22.52 1.57
N GLN A 11 -16.90 23.76 1.88
CA GLN A 11 -17.57 24.08 3.13
C GLN A 11 -18.94 23.41 3.23
N GLU A 12 -19.73 23.43 2.14
CA GLU A 12 -21.03 22.78 2.12
C GLU A 12 -20.90 21.26 2.27
N TYR A 13 -19.89 20.65 1.64
CA TYR A 13 -19.58 19.23 1.87
C TYR A 13 -19.20 18.96 3.33
N ASN A 14 -18.39 19.84 3.92
CA ASN A 14 -17.98 19.72 5.30
C ASN A 14 -19.20 19.76 6.25
N THR A 15 -20.05 20.78 6.12
CA THR A 15 -21.19 21.00 7.03
C THR A 15 -22.36 20.06 6.78
N ALA A 16 -22.62 19.66 5.54
CA ALA A 16 -23.77 18.81 5.20
C ALA A 16 -23.47 17.31 5.31
N VAL A 17 -22.21 16.89 5.17
CA VAL A 17 -21.85 15.47 5.08
C VAL A 17 -20.78 15.08 6.09
N PHE A 18 -19.62 15.73 6.04
CA PHE A 18 -18.45 15.24 6.78
C PHE A 18 -18.60 15.39 8.29
N ILE A 19 -18.93 16.59 8.77
CA ILE A 19 -19.13 16.88 10.19
C ILE A 19 -20.28 16.06 10.79
N PRO A 20 -21.51 16.08 10.25
CA PRO A 20 -22.62 15.31 10.81
C PRO A 20 -22.33 13.81 10.85
N TYR A 21 -21.62 13.28 9.84
CA TYR A 21 -21.21 11.89 9.86
C TYR A 21 -20.28 11.59 11.04
N ASN A 22 -19.24 12.38 11.27
CA ASN A 22 -18.29 12.13 12.37
C ASN A 22 -18.94 12.32 13.74
N GLU A 23 -19.84 13.29 13.90
CA GLU A 23 -20.65 13.45 15.12
C GLU A 23 -21.50 12.22 15.41
N SER A 24 -22.18 11.67 14.38
CA SER A 24 -22.95 10.42 14.53
C SER A 24 -22.07 9.23 14.91
N GLN A 25 -20.80 9.20 14.48
CA GLN A 25 -19.88 8.13 14.89
C GLN A 25 -19.46 8.29 16.35
N LEU A 26 -19.26 9.53 16.80
CA LEU A 26 -18.93 9.84 18.18
C LEU A 26 -20.11 9.60 19.11
N GLU A 27 -21.37 9.67 18.66
CA GLU A 27 -22.56 9.46 19.51
C GLU A 27 -22.44 8.20 20.40
N TYR A 28 -22.02 7.08 19.81
CA TYR A 28 -21.92 5.76 20.46
C TYR A 28 -20.50 5.34 20.85
N ARG A 29 -19.49 6.19 20.60
CA ARG A 29 -18.06 5.82 20.78
C ARG A 29 -17.36 6.84 21.67
N SER A 30 -16.50 6.35 22.56
CA SER A 30 -15.69 7.20 23.43
C SER A 30 -14.53 7.87 22.69
N ARG A 31 -14.07 7.28 21.58
CA ARG A 31 -12.93 7.75 20.79
C ARG A 31 -13.20 7.57 19.29
N LEU A 32 -12.85 8.57 18.49
CA LEU A 32 -12.89 8.54 17.04
C LEU A 32 -11.53 8.94 16.47
N ASP A 33 -10.97 8.09 15.62
CA ASP A 33 -9.69 8.34 14.95
C ASP A 33 -9.93 8.55 13.45
N LEU A 34 -9.41 9.66 12.92
CA LEU A 34 -9.40 9.97 11.49
C LEU A 34 -7.98 9.88 10.97
N VAL A 35 -7.74 8.94 10.05
CA VAL A 35 -6.41 8.62 9.56
C VAL A 35 -6.32 8.90 8.06
N TRP A 36 -5.33 9.68 7.66
CA TRP A 36 -5.05 10.04 6.27
C TRP A 36 -3.72 9.46 5.79
N ASP A 37 -3.60 9.28 4.47
CA ASP A 37 -2.31 9.04 3.83
C ASP A 37 -1.35 10.22 4.09
N CYS A 38 -0.06 9.91 4.22
CA CYS A 38 1.02 10.89 4.21
C CYS A 38 1.74 10.86 2.85
N TYR A 39 1.58 11.93 2.07
CA TYR A 39 2.22 12.05 0.77
C TYR A 39 3.62 12.67 0.87
N LEU A 40 4.64 11.82 0.92
CA LEU A 40 6.03 12.26 0.91
C LEU A 40 6.42 12.82 -0.47
N LYS A 41 7.08 13.99 -0.48
CA LYS A 41 7.54 14.65 -1.71
C LYS A 41 8.77 13.98 -2.34
N SER A 42 9.57 13.28 -1.54
CA SER A 42 10.75 12.55 -1.99
C SER A 42 10.85 11.21 -1.26
N GLY A 43 11.46 10.23 -1.92
CA GLY A 43 11.68 8.90 -1.34
C GLY A 43 10.41 8.07 -1.10
N SER A 44 9.25 8.44 -1.67
CA SER A 44 8.02 7.64 -1.56
C SER A 44 8.11 6.38 -2.42
N LEU A 45 7.83 5.23 -1.82
CA LEU A 45 7.76 3.95 -2.54
C LEU A 45 6.57 3.87 -3.51
N LYS A 46 5.60 4.77 -3.36
CA LYS A 46 4.38 4.84 -4.16
C LYS A 46 4.41 5.95 -5.21
N ALA A 47 5.49 6.75 -5.30
CA ALA A 47 5.61 7.85 -6.25
C ALA A 47 5.38 7.38 -7.70
N THR A 48 6.12 6.34 -8.15
CA THR A 48 6.00 5.81 -9.52
C THR A 48 4.59 5.30 -9.82
N VAL A 49 3.98 4.58 -8.87
CA VAL A 49 2.61 4.04 -9.04
C VAL A 49 1.62 5.19 -9.21
N ARG A 50 1.75 6.25 -8.41
CA ARG A 50 0.89 7.45 -8.52
C ARG A 50 1.09 8.17 -9.85
N CYS A 51 2.33 8.30 -10.33
CA CYS A 51 2.63 8.88 -11.64
C CYS A 51 1.95 8.11 -12.79
N ASN A 52 1.96 6.77 -12.73
CA ASN A 52 1.36 5.91 -13.75
C ASN A 52 -0.17 5.95 -13.80
N LEU A 53 -0.84 6.30 -12.68
CA LEU A 53 -2.30 6.45 -12.62
C LEU A 53 -2.82 7.74 -13.29
N GLY A 54 -1.90 8.60 -13.75
CA GLY A 54 -2.18 9.87 -14.41
C GLY A 54 -2.38 11.02 -13.42
N LYS A 55 -2.01 12.24 -13.85
CA LYS A 55 -2.14 13.44 -13.03
C LYS A 55 -3.57 13.99 -13.16
N GLY A 56 -4.35 13.87 -12.09
CA GLY A 56 -5.64 14.56 -11.99
C GLY A 56 -5.45 16.09 -12.09
N ILE A 57 -6.51 16.81 -12.41
CA ILE A 57 -6.47 18.28 -12.51
C ILE A 57 -6.26 18.87 -11.11
N ARG A 58 -5.17 19.64 -10.92
CA ARG A 58 -4.89 20.36 -9.68
C ARG A 58 -6.01 21.37 -9.41
N ARG A 59 -6.54 21.36 -8.19
CA ARG A 59 -7.56 22.27 -7.67
C ARG A 59 -7.27 22.55 -6.21
N HIS A 60 -7.01 23.82 -5.90
CA HIS A 60 -6.79 24.23 -4.53
C HIS A 60 -8.08 24.07 -3.70
N VAL A 61 -7.96 23.50 -2.51
CA VAL A 61 -9.10 23.32 -1.61
C VAL A 61 -9.23 24.55 -0.72
N THR A 62 -10.32 25.28 -0.90
CA THR A 62 -10.71 26.41 -0.05
C THR A 62 -12.17 26.24 0.33
N ALA A 63 -12.58 26.77 1.49
CA ALA A 63 -13.94 26.63 2.01
C ALA A 63 -15.02 27.03 0.99
N SER A 64 -14.84 28.19 0.34
CA SER A 64 -15.75 28.71 -0.70
C SER A 64 -15.51 28.15 -2.10
N GLY A 65 -14.45 27.36 -2.29
CA GLY A 65 -14.08 26.79 -3.58
C GLY A 65 -15.12 25.77 -4.07
N PRO A 66 -15.39 25.73 -5.39
CA PRO A 66 -16.34 24.78 -5.95
C PRO A 66 -15.80 23.35 -5.90
N LEU A 67 -16.67 22.40 -5.61
CA LEU A 67 -16.34 20.98 -5.63
C LEU A 67 -16.06 20.50 -7.06
N PRO A 68 -15.16 19.52 -7.21
CA PRO A 68 -14.85 18.96 -8.52
C PRO A 68 -16.04 18.16 -9.04
N SER A 69 -16.45 18.42 -10.28
CA SER A 69 -17.50 17.65 -10.95
C SER A 69 -17.20 16.14 -11.05
N ASN A 70 -15.92 15.77 -11.15
CA ASN A 70 -15.46 14.38 -11.11
C ASN A 70 -14.60 14.15 -9.86
N TRP A 71 -15.23 13.63 -8.81
CA TRP A 71 -14.59 13.33 -7.53
C TRP A 71 -13.45 12.31 -7.67
N GLN A 72 -13.62 11.28 -8.53
CA GLN A 72 -12.61 10.24 -8.73
C GLN A 72 -11.34 10.80 -9.36
N ASN A 73 -11.48 11.69 -10.35
CA ASN A 73 -10.32 12.33 -10.99
C ASN A 73 -9.63 13.32 -10.04
N PHE A 74 -10.39 14.00 -9.17
CA PHE A 74 -9.81 14.88 -8.15
C PHE A 74 -8.85 14.13 -7.22
N HIS A 75 -9.21 12.92 -6.79
CA HIS A 75 -8.39 12.05 -5.94
C HIS A 75 -7.15 11.46 -6.63
N ARG A 76 -7.03 11.54 -7.96
CA ARG A 76 -5.80 11.13 -8.67
C ARG A 76 -4.66 12.12 -8.48
N ASN A 77 -4.95 13.36 -8.11
CA ASN A 77 -3.93 14.36 -7.84
C ASN A 77 -3.56 14.33 -6.35
N THR A 78 -2.28 14.14 -6.06
CA THR A 78 -1.76 14.03 -4.69
C THR A 78 -1.95 15.32 -3.88
N ASP A 79 -1.64 16.48 -4.47
CA ASP A 79 -1.77 17.78 -3.80
C ASP A 79 -3.23 18.09 -3.46
N ASN A 80 -4.18 17.70 -4.32
CA ASN A 80 -5.61 17.84 -4.04
C ASN A 80 -6.04 17.05 -2.80
N LYS A 81 -5.49 15.84 -2.64
CA LYS A 81 -5.77 15.00 -1.47
C LYS A 81 -5.14 15.59 -0.23
N GLU A 82 -3.89 16.03 -0.31
CA GLU A 82 -3.19 16.67 0.82
C GLU A 82 -3.94 17.93 1.29
N ASP A 83 -4.32 18.82 0.36
CA ASP A 83 -5.12 20.00 0.64
C ASP A 83 -6.47 19.64 1.27
N LEU A 84 -7.17 18.63 0.72
CA LEU A 84 -8.47 18.19 1.24
C LEU A 84 -8.35 17.62 2.66
N PHE A 85 -7.36 16.77 2.91
CA PHE A 85 -7.16 16.15 4.22
C PHE A 85 -6.78 17.20 5.27
N SER A 86 -5.95 18.16 4.91
CA SER A 86 -5.59 19.29 5.79
C SER A 86 -6.84 20.12 6.13
N PHE A 87 -7.62 20.51 5.11
CA PHE A 87 -8.87 21.25 5.30
C PHE A 87 -9.86 20.50 6.21
N LEU A 88 -10.11 19.22 5.95
CA LEU A 88 -11.04 18.43 6.76
C LEU A 88 -10.55 18.21 8.19
N SER A 89 -9.23 18.06 8.37
CA SER A 89 -8.61 17.97 9.71
C SER A 89 -8.81 19.25 10.50
N GLU A 90 -8.57 20.42 9.88
CA GLU A 90 -8.81 21.71 10.54
C GLU A 90 -10.29 21.90 10.91
N GLN A 91 -11.22 21.51 10.03
CA GLN A 91 -12.65 21.67 10.26
C GLN A 91 -13.16 20.75 11.38
N VAL A 92 -12.75 19.48 11.41
CA VAL A 92 -13.23 18.52 12.42
C VAL A 92 -12.67 18.82 13.80
N MET A 93 -11.50 19.44 13.89
CA MET A 93 -10.91 19.88 15.16
C MET A 93 -11.69 21.03 15.82
N GLN A 94 -12.57 21.72 15.09
CA GLN A 94 -13.47 22.74 15.64
C GLN A 94 -14.76 22.14 16.24
N LEU A 95 -14.94 20.82 16.16
CA LEU A 95 -16.10 20.17 16.77
C LEU A 95 -16.09 20.37 18.28
N VAL A 96 -17.27 20.70 18.81
CA VAL A 96 -17.51 20.67 20.25
C VAL A 96 -17.57 19.21 20.68
N VAL A 97 -16.45 18.67 21.12
CA VAL A 97 -16.39 17.32 21.65
C VAL A 97 -17.01 17.32 23.04
N ILE A 98 -18.07 16.52 23.21
CA ILE A 98 -18.77 16.33 24.47
C ILE A 98 -17.77 15.85 25.53
N GLU A 99 -17.93 16.34 26.76
CA GLU A 99 -17.17 15.89 27.93
C GLU A 99 -17.14 14.35 27.96
N SER A 100 -15.94 13.75 28.09
CA SER A 100 -15.65 12.31 28.00
C SER A 100 -15.42 11.68 26.62
N LYS A 101 -15.48 12.43 25.52
CA LYS A 101 -15.14 11.90 24.18
C LYS A 101 -13.78 12.38 23.69
N GLN A 102 -13.17 11.58 22.83
CA GLN A 102 -11.87 11.85 22.23
C GLN A 102 -11.94 11.83 20.71
N LEU A 103 -11.36 12.84 20.07
CA LEU A 103 -11.12 12.90 18.64
C LEU A 103 -9.61 12.93 18.42
N VAL A 104 -9.12 12.04 17.57
CA VAL A 104 -7.71 11.92 17.21
C VAL A 104 -7.60 12.00 15.69
N VAL A 105 -6.86 12.98 15.16
CA VAL A 105 -6.74 13.20 13.72
C VAL A 105 -5.28 13.10 13.31
N ALA A 106 -4.98 12.12 12.47
CA ALA A 106 -3.67 11.88 11.93
C ALA A 106 -3.44 12.82 10.73
N ASP A 107 -2.70 13.92 10.95
CA ASP A 107 -2.38 14.89 9.91
C ASP A 107 -0.89 14.88 9.58
N LYS A 108 -0.57 14.48 8.34
CA LYS A 108 0.81 14.30 7.87
C LYS A 108 1.60 13.40 8.82
N LYS A 109 2.69 13.90 9.42
CA LYS A 109 3.53 13.14 10.37
C LYS A 109 3.12 13.34 11.83
N GLN A 110 2.13 14.17 12.10
CA GLN A 110 1.70 14.56 13.44
C GLN A 110 0.29 14.01 13.72
N VAL A 111 -0.16 14.21 14.95
CA VAL A 111 -1.52 13.92 15.38
C VAL A 111 -2.10 15.12 16.10
N LEU A 112 -3.37 15.42 15.82
CA LEU A 112 -4.15 16.44 16.49
C LEU A 112 -5.17 15.75 17.41
N THR A 113 -5.39 16.26 18.61
CA THR A 113 -6.28 15.63 19.59
C THR A 113 -7.24 16.63 20.23
N VAL A 114 -8.49 16.19 20.44
CA VAL A 114 -9.50 16.91 21.23
C VAL A 114 -10.13 15.94 22.23
N PRO A 115 -10.06 16.19 23.54
CA PRO A 115 -9.25 17.22 24.19
C PRO A 115 -7.74 17.00 23.93
N PRO A 116 -6.89 18.04 24.08
CA PRO A 116 -5.45 17.90 23.94
C PRO A 116 -4.89 16.83 24.87
N GLN A 117 -4.25 15.81 24.29
CA GLN A 117 -3.58 14.75 25.04
C GLN A 117 -2.14 15.16 25.38
N LYS A 118 -1.67 14.77 26.58
CA LYS A 118 -0.30 15.07 27.05
C LYS A 118 0.76 14.14 26.44
N ASP A 119 0.37 12.91 26.13
CA ASP A 119 1.25 11.91 25.55
C ASP A 119 0.63 11.39 24.27
N THR A 120 1.35 11.60 23.17
CA THR A 120 1.00 11.10 21.84
C THR A 120 2.19 10.38 21.21
N ALA A 121 3.17 9.95 22.02
CA ALA A 121 4.41 9.35 21.54
C ALA A 121 4.18 8.06 20.73
N ASN A 122 3.11 7.33 21.03
CA ASN A 122 2.72 6.10 20.32
C ASN A 122 1.99 6.39 18.99
N LEU A 123 1.66 7.65 18.71
CA LEU A 123 0.95 8.09 17.51
C LEU A 123 1.80 9.04 16.63
N ALA A 124 2.70 9.82 17.23
CA ALA A 124 3.49 10.83 16.55
C ALA A 124 4.89 11.01 17.18
N PRO A 125 5.94 11.25 16.37
CA PRO A 125 5.90 11.37 14.91
C PRO A 125 5.66 10.02 14.24
N CYS A 126 4.88 10.01 13.16
CA CYS A 126 4.59 8.81 12.38
C CYS A 126 5.22 8.88 10.99
N ASN A 127 5.88 7.81 10.55
CA ASN A 127 6.51 7.73 9.22
C ASN A 127 5.80 6.77 8.25
N HIS A 128 4.59 6.32 8.59
CA HIS A 128 3.74 5.55 7.69
C HIS A 128 3.19 6.45 6.57
N GLU A 129 3.41 6.05 5.32
CA GLU A 129 2.89 6.78 4.14
C GLU A 129 1.41 6.52 3.87
N GLU A 130 0.93 5.32 4.17
CA GLU A 130 -0.42 4.88 3.79
C GLU A 130 -1.32 4.81 5.03
N ALA A 131 -2.57 5.22 4.85
CA ALA A 131 -3.56 5.20 5.93
C ALA A 131 -3.79 3.78 6.49
N ASP A 132 -3.65 2.75 5.66
CA ASP A 132 -3.92 1.36 6.02
C ASP A 132 -3.07 0.85 7.20
N THR A 133 -1.75 1.02 7.13
CA THR A 133 -0.81 0.67 8.18
C THR A 133 -0.89 1.65 9.34
N ARG A 134 -1.11 2.94 9.05
CA ARG A 134 -1.30 3.95 10.10
C ARG A 134 -2.54 3.70 10.94
N MET A 135 -3.61 3.13 10.37
CA MET A 135 -4.79 2.71 11.14
C MET A 135 -4.44 1.65 12.18
N MET A 136 -3.43 0.80 11.94
CA MET A 136 -2.97 -0.19 12.92
C MET A 136 -2.24 0.46 14.09
N VAL A 137 -1.43 1.50 13.86
CA VAL A 137 -0.82 2.32 14.92
C VAL A 137 -1.89 2.90 15.84
N HIS A 138 -2.93 3.52 15.26
CA HIS A 138 -4.04 4.08 16.04
C HIS A 138 -4.84 3.02 16.79
N ALA A 139 -5.02 1.83 16.21
CA ALA A 139 -5.66 0.73 16.88
C ALA A 139 -4.83 0.23 18.08
N ALA A 140 -3.50 0.10 17.93
CA ALA A 140 -2.61 -0.29 19.00
C ALA A 140 -2.62 0.72 20.16
N ASP A 141 -2.51 2.01 19.86
CA ASP A 141 -2.61 3.09 20.85
C ASP A 141 -3.97 3.09 21.58
N ALA A 142 -5.07 2.84 20.87
CA ALA A 142 -6.38 2.72 21.49
C ALA A 142 -6.46 1.53 22.49
N LEU A 143 -5.82 0.39 22.17
CA LEU A 143 -5.74 -0.75 23.10
C LEU A 143 -4.93 -0.42 24.35
N GLU A 144 -3.81 0.29 24.19
CA GLU A 144 -2.96 0.75 25.30
C GLU A 144 -3.67 1.78 26.18
N CYS A 145 -4.49 2.65 25.57
CA CYS A 145 -5.40 3.55 26.28
C CYS A 145 -6.58 2.82 26.98
N GLY A 146 -6.63 1.49 26.91
CA GLY A 146 -7.61 0.66 27.63
C GLY A 146 -8.89 0.36 26.84
N HIS A 147 -9.01 0.78 25.58
CA HIS A 147 -10.13 0.34 24.75
C HIS A 147 -10.03 -1.16 24.46
N ARG A 148 -11.18 -1.83 24.42
CA ARG A 148 -11.28 -3.30 24.19
C ARG A 148 -12.09 -3.65 22.94
N GLN A 149 -12.84 -2.69 22.41
CA GLN A 149 -13.61 -2.85 21.19
C GLN A 149 -13.20 -1.74 20.23
N ILE A 150 -12.60 -2.14 19.12
CA ILE A 150 -12.13 -1.24 18.07
C ILE A 150 -12.90 -1.55 16.80
N LEU A 151 -13.51 -0.53 16.21
CA LEU A 151 -14.20 -0.64 14.93
C LEU A 151 -13.38 0.09 13.87
N ILE A 152 -12.84 -0.67 12.93
CA ILE A 152 -12.11 -0.13 11.77
C ILE A 152 -13.07 -0.04 10.59
N ARG A 153 -13.33 1.17 10.09
CA ARG A 153 -14.13 1.37 8.88
C ARG A 153 -13.22 1.58 7.68
N THR A 154 -13.19 0.59 6.81
CA THR A 154 -12.40 0.60 5.57
C THR A 154 -13.19 0.00 4.42
N VAL A 155 -12.85 0.38 3.19
CA VAL A 155 -13.25 -0.35 1.97
C VAL A 155 -12.05 -1.08 1.35
N ASP A 156 -10.87 -0.90 1.94
CA ASP A 156 -9.63 -1.50 1.50
C ASP A 156 -9.46 -2.88 2.14
N THR A 157 -9.17 -3.86 1.31
CA THR A 157 -8.94 -5.24 1.77
C THR A 157 -7.62 -5.33 2.53
N ASP A 158 -6.62 -4.53 2.17
CA ASP A 158 -5.28 -4.59 2.79
C ASP A 158 -5.34 -4.26 4.29
N VAL A 159 -6.24 -3.37 4.71
CA VAL A 159 -6.53 -3.08 6.12
C VAL A 159 -7.08 -4.31 6.86
N VAL A 160 -7.93 -5.10 6.22
CA VAL A 160 -8.47 -6.34 6.81
C VAL A 160 -7.36 -7.38 6.94
N ILE A 161 -6.52 -7.53 5.92
CA ILE A 161 -5.36 -8.43 5.97
C ILE A 161 -4.42 -8.03 7.11
N LEU A 162 -4.10 -6.74 7.23
CA LEU A 162 -3.23 -6.19 8.28
C LEU A 162 -3.81 -6.42 9.68
N ALA A 163 -5.09 -6.10 9.88
CA ALA A 163 -5.75 -6.30 11.17
C ALA A 163 -5.75 -7.79 11.58
N ILE A 164 -6.02 -8.67 10.62
CA ILE A 164 -6.01 -10.12 10.82
C ILE A 164 -4.60 -10.65 11.12
N ALA A 165 -3.60 -10.18 10.37
CA ALA A 165 -2.19 -10.55 10.58
C ALA A 165 -1.65 -10.08 11.94
N LEU A 166 -2.12 -8.93 12.43
CA LEU A 166 -1.78 -8.43 13.77
C LEU A 166 -2.61 -9.08 14.89
N ALA A 167 -3.74 -9.70 14.55
CA ALA A 167 -4.64 -10.39 15.48
C ALA A 167 -4.45 -11.92 15.46
N ASP A 168 -3.38 -12.44 14.84
CA ASP A 168 -3.04 -13.86 14.74
C ASP A 168 -4.11 -14.75 14.07
N GLU A 169 -4.83 -14.24 13.06
CA GLU A 169 -5.74 -15.04 12.22
C GLU A 169 -5.37 -14.94 10.73
N TRP A 170 -5.99 -15.72 9.84
CA TRP A 170 -5.59 -15.81 8.42
C TRP A 170 -6.77 -15.53 7.47
N SER A 171 -6.52 -14.78 6.40
CA SER A 171 -7.53 -14.38 5.40
C SER A 171 -7.24 -14.90 3.99
N HIS A 172 -8.30 -15.14 3.22
CA HIS A 172 -8.27 -15.88 1.95
C HIS A 172 -8.51 -14.94 0.76
N SER A 173 -7.49 -14.66 -0.06
CA SER A 173 -7.70 -14.06 -1.38
C SER A 173 -6.67 -14.53 -2.43
N LYS A 174 -7.07 -14.48 -3.72
CA LYS A 174 -6.43 -15.06 -4.93
C LYS A 174 -6.54 -16.59 -5.08
N LYS A 175 -7.67 -17.06 -5.64
CA LYS A 175 -8.00 -18.49 -5.84
C LYS A 175 -6.88 -19.35 -6.42
N ALA A 176 -6.14 -18.87 -7.43
CA ALA A 176 -5.04 -19.61 -8.04
C ALA A 176 -3.84 -19.73 -7.11
N ALA A 177 -3.38 -18.61 -6.53
CA ALA A 177 -2.28 -18.60 -5.56
C ALA A 177 -2.62 -19.42 -4.31
N TRP A 178 -3.87 -19.35 -3.85
CA TRP A 178 -4.37 -20.15 -2.73
C TRP A 178 -4.39 -21.64 -3.06
N ALA A 179 -4.88 -22.03 -4.25
CA ALA A 179 -4.84 -23.42 -4.70
C ALA A 179 -3.40 -23.94 -4.81
N THR A 180 -2.47 -23.13 -5.34
CA THR A 180 -1.05 -23.46 -5.40
C THR A 180 -0.45 -23.60 -4.01
N TRP A 181 -0.80 -22.71 -3.06
CA TRP A 181 -0.33 -22.79 -1.68
C TRP A 181 -0.83 -24.07 -0.99
N ASN A 182 -2.11 -24.41 -1.13
CA ASN A 182 -2.64 -25.67 -0.61
C ASN A 182 -1.94 -26.91 -1.19
N ALA A 183 -1.50 -26.83 -2.46
CA ALA A 183 -0.77 -27.90 -3.13
C ALA A 183 0.75 -27.89 -2.83
N PHE A 184 1.28 -26.84 -2.20
CA PHE A 184 2.69 -26.66 -1.86
C PHE A 184 2.85 -25.95 -0.50
N PRO A 185 2.47 -26.62 0.61
CA PRO A 185 2.44 -26.01 1.94
C PRO A 185 3.81 -25.57 2.46
N GLU A 186 4.92 -26.08 1.90
CA GLU A 186 6.28 -25.68 2.22
C GLU A 186 6.52 -24.18 1.97
N VAL A 187 5.73 -23.52 1.11
CA VAL A 187 5.82 -22.07 0.91
C VAL A 187 5.44 -21.25 2.14
N THR A 188 4.70 -21.84 3.09
CA THR A 188 4.27 -21.18 4.33
C THR A 188 5.46 -20.63 5.11
N THR A 189 6.52 -21.43 5.27
CA THR A 189 7.71 -21.01 6.02
C THR A 189 8.46 -19.89 5.30
N ALA A 190 8.45 -19.90 3.96
CA ALA A 190 9.00 -18.82 3.15
C ALA A 190 8.20 -17.52 3.32
N PHE A 191 6.86 -17.56 3.29
CA PHE A 191 6.04 -16.37 3.52
C PHE A 191 6.18 -15.82 4.94
N LEU A 192 6.23 -16.67 5.96
CA LEU A 192 6.51 -16.25 7.34
C LEU A 192 7.89 -15.60 7.45
N SER A 193 8.88 -16.14 6.72
CA SER A 193 10.23 -15.55 6.68
C SER A 193 10.23 -14.17 6.02
N LEU A 194 9.44 -13.96 4.95
CA LEU A 194 9.29 -12.65 4.32
C LEU A 194 8.56 -11.63 5.21
N ALA A 195 7.62 -12.10 6.04
CA ALA A 195 6.90 -11.27 6.99
C ALA A 195 7.72 -10.90 8.23
N SER A 196 8.90 -11.53 8.41
CA SER A 196 9.83 -11.16 9.47
C SER A 196 10.71 -9.97 9.07
N THR A 197 11.08 -9.14 10.05
CA THR A 197 11.96 -7.97 9.86
C THR A 197 13.42 -8.39 9.77
N SER A 198 13.78 -9.18 8.75
CA SER A 198 15.15 -9.65 8.50
C SER A 198 15.97 -8.62 7.71
N SER A 199 17.27 -8.49 8.00
CA SER A 199 18.17 -7.56 7.28
C SER A 199 18.48 -8.01 5.84
N GLU A 200 18.34 -9.31 5.57
CA GLU A 200 18.59 -9.92 4.26
C GLU A 200 17.57 -11.04 4.01
N LEU A 201 17.45 -11.47 2.75
CA LEU A 201 16.61 -12.62 2.40
C LEU A 201 17.25 -13.92 2.93
N PRO A 202 16.55 -14.69 3.79
CA PRO A 202 17.11 -15.92 4.34
C PRO A 202 17.45 -16.97 3.28
N VAL A 203 18.49 -17.76 3.56
CA VAL A 203 18.96 -18.82 2.66
C VAL A 203 17.82 -19.81 2.35
N GLY A 204 17.64 -20.12 1.06
CA GLY A 204 16.63 -21.08 0.59
C GLY A 204 15.22 -20.50 0.37
N VAL A 205 14.89 -19.34 0.95
CA VAL A 205 13.57 -18.68 0.75
C VAL A 205 13.32 -18.39 -0.73
N LEU A 206 14.34 -17.89 -1.45
CA LEU A 206 14.25 -17.63 -2.89
C LEU A 206 13.90 -18.89 -3.69
N SER A 207 14.52 -20.03 -3.37
CA SER A 207 14.27 -21.29 -4.07
C SER A 207 12.87 -21.83 -3.81
N THR A 208 12.38 -21.74 -2.57
CA THR A 208 11.02 -22.13 -2.22
C THR A 208 9.99 -21.25 -2.94
N LEU A 209 10.21 -19.93 -2.97
CA LEU A 209 9.33 -18.99 -3.67
C LEU A 209 9.39 -19.15 -5.19
N GLU A 210 10.56 -19.44 -5.75
CA GLU A 210 10.71 -19.78 -7.17
C GLU A 210 9.90 -21.04 -7.54
N ARG A 211 9.98 -22.08 -6.70
CA ARG A 211 9.17 -23.29 -6.89
C ARG A 211 7.67 -22.98 -6.82
N PHE A 212 7.25 -22.16 -5.86
CA PHE A 212 5.86 -21.69 -5.76
C PHE A 212 5.41 -20.96 -7.03
N ILE A 213 6.22 -20.05 -7.57
CA ILE A 213 5.91 -19.34 -8.82
C ILE A 213 5.88 -20.30 -10.02
N VAL A 214 6.77 -21.28 -10.10
CA VAL A 214 6.69 -22.31 -11.16
C VAL A 214 5.34 -23.04 -11.11
N LEU A 215 4.90 -23.46 -9.93
CA LEU A 215 3.61 -24.13 -9.74
C LEU A 215 2.41 -23.22 -9.97
N LEU A 216 2.55 -21.92 -9.70
CA LEU A 216 1.51 -20.93 -9.97
C LEU A 216 1.22 -20.80 -11.48
N TYR A 217 2.24 -20.90 -12.33
CA TYR A 217 2.10 -20.79 -13.78
C TYR A 217 1.90 -22.14 -14.49
N ASP A 218 2.39 -23.25 -13.93
CA ASP A 218 2.20 -24.61 -14.41
C ASP A 218 2.23 -25.59 -13.22
N HIS A 219 1.06 -25.88 -12.64
CA HIS A 219 0.89 -26.78 -11.49
C HIS A 219 1.38 -28.22 -11.75
N THR A 220 1.53 -28.62 -13.01
CA THR A 220 2.05 -29.94 -13.42
C THR A 220 3.56 -29.95 -13.60
N SER A 221 4.22 -28.80 -13.51
CA SER A 221 5.65 -28.67 -13.75
C SER A 221 6.45 -29.34 -12.64
N THR A 222 7.41 -30.18 -13.03
CA THR A 222 8.43 -30.76 -12.15
C THR A 222 9.67 -29.86 -12.00
N SER A 223 9.75 -28.76 -12.76
CA SER A 223 10.90 -27.85 -12.72
C SER A 223 10.91 -27.03 -11.43
N CYS A 224 12.10 -26.72 -10.92
CA CYS A 224 12.30 -25.74 -9.84
C CYS A 224 12.85 -24.40 -10.37
N ASP A 225 13.04 -24.26 -11.68
CA ASP A 225 13.66 -23.10 -12.31
C ASP A 225 12.64 -22.36 -13.16
N VAL A 226 12.40 -21.09 -12.82
CA VAL A 226 11.40 -20.27 -13.51
C VAL A 226 11.80 -19.95 -14.95
N ASN A 227 13.09 -19.85 -15.27
CA ASN A 227 13.57 -19.63 -16.63
C ASN A 227 13.40 -20.88 -17.50
N VAL A 228 13.62 -22.09 -16.93
CA VAL A 228 13.33 -23.36 -17.63
C VAL A 228 11.85 -23.46 -17.95
N LEU A 229 10.97 -23.17 -16.98
CA LEU A 229 9.53 -23.10 -17.24
C LEU A 229 9.20 -22.03 -18.28
N ARG A 230 9.76 -20.83 -18.16
CA ARG A 230 9.54 -19.71 -19.08
C ARG A 230 9.89 -20.11 -20.52
N LYS A 231 11.05 -20.74 -20.73
CA LYS A 231 11.48 -21.26 -22.05
C LYS A 231 10.50 -22.30 -22.58
N LYS A 232 10.12 -23.28 -21.76
CA LYS A 232 9.14 -24.33 -22.13
C LYS A 232 7.80 -23.72 -22.54
N LEU A 233 7.29 -22.74 -21.78
CA LEU A 233 6.02 -22.08 -22.06
C LEU A 233 6.10 -21.19 -23.30
N PHE A 234 7.22 -20.52 -23.53
CA PHE A 234 7.45 -19.71 -24.73
C PHE A 234 7.48 -20.55 -26.01
N SER A 235 8.00 -21.78 -25.96
CA SER A 235 8.04 -22.69 -27.11
C SER A 235 6.68 -23.31 -27.46
N ARG A 236 5.63 -23.16 -26.64
CA ARG A 236 4.28 -23.65 -26.94
C ARG A 236 3.55 -22.60 -27.80
N LYS A 237 2.93 -23.02 -28.92
CA LYS A 237 2.12 -22.13 -29.78
C LYS A 237 1.05 -21.41 -28.94
N SER A 238 0.83 -20.12 -29.20
CA SER A 238 -0.32 -19.32 -28.71
C SER A 238 -0.30 -18.76 -27.27
N ARG A 239 0.85 -18.43 -26.67
CA ARG A 239 0.87 -17.62 -25.43
C ARG A 239 1.45 -16.23 -25.67
N SER A 240 0.70 -15.19 -25.30
CA SER A 240 1.24 -13.82 -25.27
C SER A 240 2.32 -13.72 -24.18
N LEU A 241 3.27 -12.79 -24.35
CA LEU A 241 4.38 -12.57 -23.41
C LEU A 241 3.89 -12.31 -21.97
N GLU A 242 2.69 -11.78 -21.81
CA GLU A 242 2.03 -11.48 -20.54
C GLU A 242 1.67 -12.73 -19.74
N HIS A 243 1.52 -13.89 -20.38
CA HIS A 243 1.18 -15.17 -19.74
C HIS A 243 2.41 -16.01 -19.37
N LEU A 244 3.61 -15.45 -19.49
CA LEU A 244 4.85 -16.10 -19.10
C LEU A 244 5.21 -15.76 -17.65
N PRO A 245 5.78 -16.71 -16.89
CA PRO A 245 6.30 -16.41 -15.57
C PRO A 245 7.47 -15.43 -15.67
N PRO A 246 7.78 -14.63 -14.64
CA PRO A 246 8.89 -13.69 -14.67
C PRO A 246 10.23 -14.40 -14.97
N THR A 247 11.24 -13.65 -15.40
CA THR A 247 12.61 -14.18 -15.37
C THR A 247 13.06 -14.34 -13.92
N ARG A 248 14.04 -15.23 -13.66
CA ARG A 248 14.61 -15.39 -12.32
C ARG A 248 15.13 -14.06 -11.74
N ALA A 249 15.79 -13.26 -12.58
CA ALA A 249 16.29 -11.93 -12.19
C ALA A 249 15.16 -10.97 -11.78
N ALA A 250 14.04 -10.96 -12.52
CA ALA A 250 12.89 -10.13 -12.18
C ALA A 250 12.17 -10.64 -10.92
N LEU A 251 12.09 -11.97 -10.77
CA LEU A 251 11.51 -12.63 -9.60
C LEU A 251 12.28 -12.28 -8.32
N GLU A 252 13.61 -12.31 -8.34
CA GLU A 252 14.41 -11.96 -7.17
C GLU A 252 14.14 -10.52 -6.70
N GLN A 253 14.08 -9.56 -7.64
CA GLN A 253 13.76 -8.17 -7.29
C GLN A 253 12.33 -8.03 -6.77
N HIS A 254 11.37 -8.79 -7.32
CA HIS A 254 10.01 -8.83 -6.80
C HIS A 254 9.94 -9.37 -5.37
N ILE A 255 10.68 -10.45 -5.07
CA ILE A 255 10.75 -11.04 -3.72
C ILE A 255 11.36 -10.06 -2.73
N LYS A 256 12.46 -9.37 -3.10
CA LYS A 256 13.05 -8.31 -2.27
C LYS A 256 12.02 -7.23 -1.94
N ARG A 257 11.29 -6.74 -2.94
CA ARG A 257 10.23 -5.73 -2.69
C ARG A 257 9.10 -6.26 -1.81
N ALA A 258 8.69 -7.51 -2.02
CA ALA A 258 7.66 -8.15 -1.21
C ALA A 258 8.10 -8.34 0.24
N ALA A 259 9.35 -8.75 0.47
CA ALA A 259 9.94 -8.86 1.81
C ALA A 259 9.97 -7.51 2.52
N TYR A 260 10.36 -6.45 1.80
CA TYR A 260 10.37 -5.11 2.36
C TYR A 260 8.97 -4.64 2.78
N GLN A 261 7.97 -4.83 1.91
CA GLN A 261 6.59 -4.47 2.25
C GLN A 261 6.06 -5.32 3.40
N ALA A 262 6.22 -6.65 3.34
CA ALA A 262 5.67 -7.56 4.35
C ALA A 262 6.37 -7.45 5.70
N GLY A 263 7.70 -7.47 5.74
CA GLY A 263 8.46 -7.52 6.99
C GLY A 263 8.84 -6.16 7.58
N HIS A 264 9.21 -5.19 6.74
CA HIS A 264 9.63 -3.88 7.24
C HIS A 264 8.48 -2.88 7.40
N ILE A 265 7.45 -2.94 6.53
CA ILE A 265 6.31 -2.02 6.58
C ILE A 265 5.13 -2.64 7.34
N TRP A 266 4.62 -3.78 6.88
CA TRP A 266 3.41 -4.39 7.42
C TRP A 266 3.65 -5.10 8.75
N GLY A 267 4.75 -5.85 8.88
CA GLY A 267 5.13 -6.55 10.12
C GLY A 267 5.41 -5.62 11.30
N GLN A 268 5.56 -4.32 11.04
CA GLN A 268 5.77 -3.29 12.05
C GLN A 268 4.63 -2.25 12.07
N ALA A 269 3.46 -2.56 11.49
CA ALA A 269 2.37 -1.62 11.32
C ALA A 269 1.77 -1.07 12.63
N ALA A 270 2.00 -1.72 13.76
CA ALA A 270 1.59 -1.23 15.07
C ALA A 270 2.53 -0.17 15.67
N ILE A 271 3.69 0.10 15.05
CA ILE A 271 4.72 1.00 15.58
C ILE A 271 4.68 2.31 14.78
N ALA A 272 4.44 3.45 15.43
CA ALA A 272 4.32 4.73 14.73
C ALA A 272 5.54 5.14 13.90
N PHE A 273 6.74 4.88 14.42
CA PHE A 273 7.99 5.27 13.79
C PHE A 273 8.95 4.09 13.66
N VAL A 274 9.20 3.67 12.43
CA VAL A 274 10.05 2.52 12.12
C VAL A 274 11.35 2.95 11.46
N SER A 275 12.49 2.40 11.89
CA SER A 275 13.75 2.54 11.15
C SER A 275 13.74 1.58 9.97
N LEU A 276 13.71 2.12 8.75
CA LEU A 276 13.60 1.33 7.52
C LEU A 276 14.98 1.18 6.87
N PRO A 277 15.30 -0.02 6.33
CA PRO A 277 16.51 -0.18 5.52
C PRO A 277 16.38 0.56 4.19
N SER A 278 17.49 0.74 3.48
CA SER A 278 17.48 1.43 2.19
C SER A 278 16.64 0.64 1.17
N PRO A 279 15.63 1.25 0.52
CA PRO A 279 14.87 0.58 -0.53
C PRO A 279 15.74 0.09 -1.70
N CYS A 280 16.91 0.70 -1.93
CA CYS A 280 17.84 0.28 -2.98
C CYS A 280 18.39 -1.13 -2.76
N ASP A 281 18.50 -1.58 -1.51
CA ASP A 281 18.93 -2.94 -1.19
C ASP A 281 17.79 -3.96 -1.40
N TRP A 282 16.56 -3.47 -1.49
CA TRP A 282 15.33 -4.26 -1.54
C TRP A 282 14.59 -4.18 -2.87
N GLY A 283 15.31 -3.92 -3.96
CA GLY A 283 14.77 -4.00 -5.31
C GLY A 283 14.02 -2.75 -5.79
N TRP A 284 14.38 -1.60 -5.22
CA TRP A 284 14.17 -0.29 -5.83
C TRP A 284 15.49 0.28 -6.35
N MET A 285 15.41 1.33 -7.14
CA MET A 285 16.53 2.14 -7.57
C MET A 285 16.16 3.61 -7.48
N LYS A 286 17.15 4.48 -7.27
CA LYS A 286 16.94 5.92 -7.18
C LYS A 286 17.09 6.56 -8.57
N SER A 287 16.07 7.32 -8.98
CA SER A 287 16.03 8.08 -10.22
C SER A 287 15.79 9.55 -9.86
N GLY A 288 16.87 10.33 -9.70
CA GLY A 288 16.78 11.67 -9.10
C GLY A 288 16.31 11.62 -7.64
N ASP A 289 15.19 12.28 -7.32
CA ASP A 289 14.56 12.26 -5.99
C ASP A 289 13.47 11.19 -5.82
N GLU A 290 13.18 10.44 -6.89
CA GLU A 290 12.17 9.39 -6.90
C GLU A 290 12.78 8.01 -6.71
N LEU A 291 12.00 7.11 -6.11
CA LEU A 291 12.31 5.68 -6.02
C LEU A 291 11.45 4.94 -7.03
N GLU A 292 12.10 4.16 -7.89
CA GLU A 292 11.45 3.35 -8.91
C GLU A 292 11.74 1.86 -8.65
N PRO A 293 10.79 0.95 -8.96
CA PRO A 293 11.06 -0.48 -8.87
C PRO A 293 12.20 -0.89 -9.81
N LEU A 294 13.21 -1.58 -9.27
CA LEU A 294 14.20 -2.26 -10.09
C LEU A 294 13.55 -3.53 -10.66
N TRP A 295 13.10 -3.48 -11.92
CA TRP A 295 12.31 -4.57 -12.50
C TRP A 295 13.13 -5.84 -12.77
N THR A 296 14.38 -5.69 -13.20
CA THR A 296 15.29 -6.80 -13.53
C THR A 296 16.73 -6.29 -13.57
N THR A 297 17.70 -7.18 -13.32
CA THR A 297 19.13 -6.90 -13.49
C THR A 297 19.65 -7.30 -14.88
N LEU A 298 18.81 -7.95 -15.69
CA LEU A 298 19.14 -8.29 -17.07
C LEU A 298 19.08 -7.05 -17.98
N SER A 299 19.98 -7.00 -18.96
CA SER A 299 19.93 -6.01 -20.04
C SER A 299 18.67 -6.17 -20.89
N GLU A 300 18.22 -5.07 -21.49
CA GLU A 300 17.14 -5.11 -22.46
C GLU A 300 17.51 -6.02 -23.64
N VAL A 301 16.57 -6.87 -24.05
CA VAL A 301 16.77 -7.80 -25.18
C VAL A 301 17.16 -7.04 -26.46
N SER A 302 16.63 -5.83 -26.66
CA SER A 302 16.98 -4.95 -27.80
C SER A 302 18.45 -4.54 -27.84
N LYS A 303 19.14 -4.54 -26.70
CA LYS A 303 20.57 -4.20 -26.57
C LYS A 303 21.47 -5.43 -26.61
N SER A 304 20.91 -6.65 -26.61
CA SER A 304 21.65 -7.90 -26.41
C SER A 304 21.40 -8.96 -27.48
N CYS A 305 20.28 -8.90 -28.21
CA CYS A 305 19.94 -9.83 -29.29
C CYS A 305 19.79 -9.11 -30.62
N HIS A 306 20.87 -9.07 -31.40
CA HIS A 306 20.85 -8.52 -32.76
C HIS A 306 20.03 -9.40 -33.72
N GLU A 307 19.84 -10.70 -33.44
CA GLU A 307 19.11 -11.62 -34.31
C GLU A 307 17.59 -11.40 -34.31
N LEU A 308 17.05 -10.64 -33.33
CA LEU A 308 15.64 -10.28 -33.25
C LEU A 308 15.31 -8.93 -33.91
N ILE A 309 16.31 -8.27 -34.50
CA ILE A 309 16.13 -7.04 -35.27
C ILE A 309 15.66 -7.42 -36.67
N SER A 310 14.35 -7.47 -36.89
CA SER A 310 13.81 -7.55 -38.24
C SER A 310 14.03 -6.20 -38.94
N CYS A 311 14.93 -6.12 -39.91
CA CYS A 311 14.97 -4.93 -40.76
C CYS A 311 13.70 -4.91 -41.64
N GLY A 312 13.07 -3.74 -41.76
CA GLY A 312 11.91 -3.53 -42.64
C GLY A 312 12.27 -3.46 -44.12
N CYS A 313 13.47 -3.92 -44.50
CA CYS A 313 13.95 -3.89 -45.87
C CYS A 313 13.09 -4.84 -46.72
N ARG A 314 12.50 -4.34 -47.80
CA ARG A 314 11.88 -5.19 -48.80
C ARG A 314 12.97 -6.04 -49.43
N LYS A 315 12.74 -7.36 -49.52
CA LYS A 315 13.59 -8.25 -50.30
C LYS A 315 13.58 -7.73 -51.74
N HIS A 316 14.75 -7.33 -52.23
CA HIS A 316 14.96 -6.99 -53.64
C HIS A 316 14.93 -8.25 -54.49
#